data_AF-A0AAW7QQM3-F1
#
_entry.id   AF-A0AAW7QQM3-F1
#
_cell.length_a   1.000
_cell.length_b   1.000
_cell.length_c   1.000
_cell.angle_alpha   90.00
_cell.angle_beta   90.00
_cell.angle_gamma   90.00
#
_symmetry.space_group_name_H-M   'P 1'
#
loop_
_entity.id
_entity.type
_entity.pdbx_description
1 polymer ?
#
loop_
_entity_poly.entity_id
_entity_poly.type
_entity_poly.pdbx_seq_one_letter_code
_entity_poly.pdbx_strand_id
1 'polypeptide(L)'
;MANTIKQSLNQTTIWHVIGGILTAQRGALRLYQWLWLVLCIVGAVSVALPPILTRPILYYAHAEVRFDTTRYGPIYQPVGPNLTSMDIAIADAKEALRLATLARADVRFGLPNFRVEYLLQAPGQVLVRGIADNAAEAQRLADDGAAELVRQIRAAGGREILRNMLGWQLWQALNGETPATDDRFAWLLRDILRLEALPLSRPIEPFSTPRRLSDLSSEEISDVTRALESRYDLWRFAINTRNATLDALCASTGLNDTATREAVLRSCAATNPTAAAELAARDRNIAQLRSIEAAINYMIREAGARFNADQVSAAFRIPAPLPANPEPRYELPLIALAMLFGTVLGLGGIALDRSAGVLPKLQELWQYRELIRNLILRDLRARYKGSTLGYLWTQIAPLGMMMVYVIVFSFLLPNGLAMFPVFIIVGLLPWNYTAEAILNGTRSIIDNAALVKKVYFPREVLPLVAVGSSLLNFILSLPMMLLVIIVVQLTTLGRLNLSWTIVYLPVIMVLQTIFLTGLALLLGAGAVFFRDVVHLIGIVINIWFFLTPVIYPLSTISEGLAARIIRWLNPLASIIEFYREIIYGNPVPVGFIPTPGIPALSAMLRVGVTALIVLAIGYWVFQRTSRHFGEEL
;
A
#
# COMPACT_ATOMS: atom_id res chain seq x y z
N MET A 1 26.16 8.55 -53.51
CA MET A 1 24.84 8.08 -54.04
C MET A 1 24.79 6.57 -54.28
N ALA A 2 25.82 5.92 -54.83
CA ALA A 2 25.77 4.47 -55.13
C ALA A 2 25.75 3.53 -53.89
N ASN A 3 26.40 3.91 -52.78
CA ASN A 3 26.40 3.08 -51.56
C ASN A 3 25.06 3.11 -50.79
N THR A 4 24.30 4.19 -50.89
CA THR A 4 22.99 4.35 -50.24
C THR A 4 21.91 3.51 -50.93
N ILE A 5 22.04 3.28 -52.24
CA ILE A 5 21.12 2.48 -53.05
C ILE A 5 21.37 0.97 -52.85
N LYS A 6 22.63 0.55 -52.69
CA LYS A 6 22.95 -0.85 -52.33
C LYS A 6 22.46 -1.23 -50.92
N GLN A 7 22.47 -0.29 -49.98
CA GLN A 7 21.97 -0.53 -48.61
C GLN A 7 20.44 -0.64 -48.54
N SER A 8 19.68 0.13 -49.35
CA SER A 8 18.22 0.02 -49.41
C SER A 8 17.73 -1.23 -50.13
N LEU A 9 18.48 -1.69 -51.15
CA LEU A 9 18.23 -2.96 -51.83
C LEU A 9 18.52 -4.17 -50.93
N ASN A 10 19.56 -4.14 -50.10
CA ASN A 10 19.84 -5.27 -49.20
C ASN A 10 18.85 -5.38 -48.02
N GLN A 11 18.34 -4.25 -47.52
CA GLN A 11 17.29 -4.26 -46.48
C GLN A 11 15.98 -4.84 -47.02
N THR A 12 15.57 -4.47 -48.24
CA THR A 12 14.31 -4.97 -48.82
C THR A 12 14.34 -6.48 -49.06
N THR A 13 15.47 -7.07 -49.45
CA THR A 13 15.60 -8.53 -49.62
C THR A 13 15.50 -9.29 -48.29
N ILE A 14 16.12 -8.79 -47.22
CA ILE A 14 16.08 -9.44 -45.89
C ILE A 14 14.65 -9.43 -45.33
N TRP A 15 13.94 -8.30 -45.42
CA TRP A 15 12.54 -8.21 -44.99
C TRP A 15 11.59 -9.07 -45.83
N HIS A 16 11.87 -9.26 -47.13
CA HIS A 16 11.10 -10.18 -47.97
C HIS A 16 11.32 -11.65 -47.60
N VAL A 17 12.56 -12.07 -47.32
CA VAL A 17 12.87 -13.45 -46.91
C VAL A 17 12.25 -13.75 -45.54
N ILE A 18 12.41 -12.84 -44.56
CA ILE A 18 11.82 -12.99 -43.23
C ILE A 18 10.29 -12.97 -43.30
N GLY A 19 9.71 -12.09 -44.13
CA GLY A 19 8.27 -12.03 -44.37
C GLY A 19 7.72 -13.32 -44.99
N GLY A 20 8.44 -13.93 -45.93
CA GLY A 20 8.05 -15.20 -46.55
C GLY A 20 8.05 -16.38 -45.56
N ILE A 21 9.04 -16.45 -44.67
CA ILE A 21 9.11 -17.49 -43.64
C ILE A 21 7.98 -17.33 -42.61
N LEU A 22 7.72 -16.10 -42.15
CA LEU A 22 6.68 -15.82 -41.15
C LEU A 22 5.28 -16.08 -41.71
N THR A 23 5.03 -15.77 -42.99
CA THR A 23 3.73 -15.96 -43.65
C THR A 23 3.50 -17.38 -44.15
N ALA A 24 4.51 -18.26 -44.10
CA ALA A 24 4.39 -19.65 -44.50
C ALA A 24 3.24 -20.34 -43.75
N GLN A 25 2.37 -21.01 -44.51
CA GLN A 25 1.22 -21.71 -43.98
C GLN A 25 1.66 -23.06 -43.39
N ARG A 26 1.44 -23.27 -42.09
CA ARG A 26 1.71 -24.55 -41.40
C ARG A 26 0.40 -25.09 -40.82
N GLY A 27 -0.27 -25.92 -41.62
CA GLY A 27 -1.58 -26.48 -41.29
C GLY A 27 -2.69 -25.43 -41.40
N ALA A 28 -3.53 -25.33 -40.38
CA ALA A 28 -4.66 -24.39 -40.36
C ALA A 28 -4.25 -22.92 -40.09
N LEU A 29 -3.02 -22.66 -39.65
CA LEU A 29 -2.53 -21.33 -39.25
C LEU A 29 -1.22 -20.98 -39.96
N ARG A 30 -0.92 -19.68 -40.08
CA ARG A 30 0.39 -19.20 -40.55
C ARG A 30 1.43 -19.33 -39.43
N LEU A 31 2.72 -19.42 -39.78
CA LEU A 31 3.79 -19.60 -38.78
C LEU A 31 3.78 -18.50 -37.70
N TYR A 32 3.56 -17.23 -38.08
CA TYR A 32 3.46 -16.14 -37.11
C TYR A 32 2.23 -16.28 -36.17
N GLN A 33 1.13 -16.89 -36.63
CA GLN A 33 -0.07 -17.12 -35.82
C GLN A 33 0.19 -18.21 -34.78
N TRP A 34 0.93 -19.26 -35.15
CA TRP A 34 1.41 -20.27 -34.21
C TRP A 34 2.36 -19.66 -33.16
N LEU A 35 3.33 -18.86 -33.60
CA LEU A 35 4.25 -18.17 -32.70
C LEU A 35 3.51 -17.22 -31.75
N TRP A 36 2.49 -16.51 -32.23
CA TRP A 36 1.64 -15.65 -31.40
C TRP A 36 0.88 -16.46 -30.33
N LEU A 37 0.24 -17.58 -30.71
CA LEU A 37 -0.47 -18.44 -29.76
C LEU A 37 0.48 -18.95 -28.66
N VAL A 38 1.66 -19.44 -29.05
CA VAL A 38 2.68 -19.92 -28.10
C VAL A 38 3.13 -18.77 -27.20
N LEU A 39 3.39 -17.59 -27.75
CA LEU A 39 3.77 -16.40 -26.99
C LEU A 39 2.70 -16.01 -25.96
N CYS A 40 1.41 -16.07 -26.32
CA CYS A 40 0.31 -15.77 -25.39
C CYS A 40 0.22 -16.77 -24.24
N ILE A 41 0.37 -18.07 -24.53
CA ILE A 41 0.34 -19.12 -23.50
C ILE A 41 1.56 -19.00 -22.58
N VAL A 42 2.76 -18.94 -23.16
CA VAL A 42 4.01 -18.81 -22.41
C VAL A 42 4.03 -17.50 -21.61
N GLY A 43 3.55 -16.40 -22.20
CA GLY A 43 3.41 -15.12 -21.51
C GLY A 43 2.44 -15.19 -20.32
N ALA A 44 1.24 -15.74 -20.50
CA ALA A 44 0.27 -15.89 -19.41
C ALA A 44 0.82 -16.77 -18.27
N VAL A 45 1.48 -17.88 -18.61
CA VAL A 45 2.15 -18.73 -17.62
C VAL A 45 3.31 -18.01 -16.95
N SER A 46 4.16 -17.29 -17.69
CA SER A 46 5.33 -16.59 -17.13
C SER A 46 4.94 -15.49 -16.14
N VAL A 47 3.76 -14.88 -16.32
CA VAL A 47 3.20 -13.90 -15.38
C VAL A 47 2.60 -14.58 -14.15
N ALA A 48 1.87 -15.68 -14.33
CA ALA A 48 1.14 -16.34 -13.27
C ALA A 48 2.03 -17.25 -12.41
N LEU A 49 3.06 -17.86 -13.00
CA LEU A 49 3.86 -18.91 -12.37
C LEU A 49 4.67 -18.43 -11.16
N PRO A 50 5.38 -17.27 -11.20
CA PRO A 50 6.13 -16.79 -10.05
C PRO A 50 5.25 -16.62 -8.79
N PRO A 51 4.12 -15.89 -8.79
CA PRO A 51 3.28 -15.73 -7.61
C PRO A 51 2.48 -16.99 -7.23
N ILE A 52 2.38 -18.01 -8.09
CA ILE A 52 1.76 -19.30 -7.73
C ILE A 52 2.78 -20.16 -6.96
N LEU A 53 4.01 -20.27 -7.47
CA LEU A 53 5.04 -21.13 -6.90
C LEU A 53 5.67 -20.56 -5.62
N THR A 54 5.79 -19.23 -5.52
CA THR A 54 6.34 -18.57 -4.32
C THR A 54 5.34 -18.43 -3.18
N ARG A 55 4.10 -18.92 -3.33
CA ARG A 55 3.13 -18.93 -2.22
C ARG A 55 3.69 -19.75 -1.07
N PRO A 56 3.76 -19.17 0.15
CA PRO A 56 4.20 -19.90 1.32
C PRO A 56 3.19 -21.00 1.67
N ILE A 57 3.69 -22.09 2.24
CA ILE A 57 2.83 -23.08 2.90
C ILE A 57 2.34 -22.43 4.19
N LEU A 58 1.03 -22.41 4.40
CA LEU A 58 0.42 -21.82 5.59
C LEU A 58 -0.45 -22.86 6.28
N TYR A 59 -0.36 -22.88 7.60
CA TYR A 59 -1.24 -23.62 8.50
C TYR A 59 -2.10 -22.62 9.28
N TYR A 60 -3.36 -22.98 9.46
CA TYR A 60 -4.31 -22.23 10.26
C TYR A 60 -4.70 -23.06 11.48
N ALA A 61 -4.51 -22.51 12.67
CA ALA A 61 -5.03 -23.09 13.90
C ALA A 61 -6.02 -22.12 14.54
N HIS A 62 -7.05 -22.65 15.18
CA HIS A 62 -8.14 -21.86 15.75
C HIS A 62 -8.29 -22.21 17.22
N ALA A 63 -7.97 -21.26 18.09
CA ALA A 63 -8.31 -21.28 19.49
C ALA A 63 -9.58 -20.44 19.69
N GLU A 64 -10.38 -20.76 20.72
CA GLU A 64 -11.59 -20.00 21.02
C GLU A 64 -11.46 -19.32 22.39
N VAL A 65 -11.87 -18.08 22.50
CA VAL A 65 -11.97 -17.35 23.78
C VAL A 65 -13.45 -17.18 24.11
N ARG A 66 -13.85 -17.67 25.28
CA ARG A 66 -15.19 -17.53 25.82
C ARG A 66 -15.17 -16.72 27.10
N PHE A 67 -16.10 -15.77 27.22
CA PHE A 67 -16.24 -14.97 28.42
C PHE A 67 -17.68 -14.56 28.70
N ASP A 68 -17.97 -14.35 29.99
CA ASP A 68 -19.27 -13.95 30.49
C ASP A 68 -19.56 -12.48 30.17
N THR A 69 -20.59 -12.26 29.35
CA THR A 69 -21.02 -10.92 28.94
C THR A 69 -21.76 -10.16 30.03
N THR A 70 -22.28 -10.83 31.06
CA THR A 70 -22.90 -10.15 32.20
C THR A 70 -21.85 -9.43 33.04
N ARG A 71 -20.67 -10.03 33.17
CA ARG A 71 -19.54 -9.50 33.93
C ARG A 71 -18.65 -8.56 33.11
N TYR A 72 -18.28 -8.96 31.89
CA TYR A 72 -17.36 -8.19 31.03
C TYR A 72 -18.08 -7.41 29.93
N GLY A 73 -19.42 -7.31 29.96
CA GLY A 73 -20.24 -6.56 29.00
C GLY A 73 -19.80 -5.11 28.74
N PRO A 74 -19.28 -4.35 29.73
CA PRO A 74 -18.74 -3.02 29.49
C PRO A 74 -17.60 -2.97 28.45
N ILE A 75 -16.97 -4.10 28.13
CA ILE A 75 -15.92 -4.17 27.11
C ILE A 75 -16.43 -3.81 25.70
N TYR A 76 -17.74 -3.96 25.46
CA TYR A 76 -18.38 -3.57 24.20
C TYR A 76 -18.79 -2.10 24.15
N GLN A 77 -18.63 -1.35 25.25
CA GLN A 77 -18.98 0.07 25.25
C GLN A 77 -17.99 0.88 24.40
N PRO A 78 -18.49 1.91 23.68
CA PRO A 78 -17.63 2.78 22.88
C PRO A 78 -16.74 3.63 23.79
N VAL A 79 -15.45 3.68 23.45
CA VAL A 79 -14.44 4.51 24.12
C VAL A 79 -14.05 5.72 23.25
N GLY A 80 -14.31 5.64 21.95
CA GLY A 80 -14.10 6.71 20.98
C GLY A 80 -14.90 6.48 19.70
N PRO A 81 -14.76 7.35 18.69
CA PRO A 81 -15.42 7.18 17.41
C PRO A 81 -14.96 5.87 16.74
N ASN A 82 -15.90 4.95 16.53
CA ASN A 82 -15.65 3.61 15.95
C ASN A 82 -14.64 2.74 16.72
N LEU A 83 -14.52 2.92 18.05
CA LEU A 83 -13.54 2.17 18.86
C LEU A 83 -14.18 1.71 20.17
N THR A 84 -14.15 0.40 20.41
CA THR A 84 -14.66 -0.24 21.64
C THR A 84 -13.52 -0.63 22.58
N SER A 85 -13.82 -0.88 23.85
CA SER A 85 -12.80 -1.42 24.78
C SER A 85 -12.32 -2.82 24.36
N MET A 86 -13.13 -3.55 23.60
CA MET A 86 -12.77 -4.84 23.00
C MET A 86 -11.69 -4.68 21.93
N ASP A 87 -11.80 -3.65 21.09
CA ASP A 87 -10.78 -3.34 20.08
C ASP A 87 -9.45 -2.99 20.74
N ILE A 88 -9.49 -2.26 21.86
CA ILE A 88 -8.31 -1.95 22.68
C ILE A 88 -7.72 -3.23 23.27
N ALA A 89 -8.53 -4.10 23.87
CA ALA A 89 -8.05 -5.37 24.43
C ALA A 89 -7.40 -6.27 23.37
N ILE A 90 -7.97 -6.32 22.15
CA ILE A 90 -7.38 -7.02 21.01
C ILE A 90 -6.05 -6.39 20.60
N ALA A 91 -5.97 -5.06 20.53
CA ALA A 91 -4.75 -4.35 20.18
C ALA A 91 -3.64 -4.58 21.22
N ASP A 92 -3.98 -4.49 22.50
CA ASP A 92 -3.05 -4.74 23.62
C ASP A 92 -2.56 -6.19 23.60
N ALA A 93 -3.44 -7.16 23.35
CA ALA A 93 -3.06 -8.58 23.21
C ALA A 93 -2.10 -8.80 22.03
N LYS A 94 -2.33 -8.12 20.88
CA LYS A 94 -1.41 -8.17 19.74
C LYS A 94 -0.03 -7.61 20.08
N GLU A 95 0.05 -6.47 20.77
CA GLU A 95 1.34 -5.88 21.13
C GLU A 95 2.06 -6.72 22.19
N ALA A 96 1.35 -7.27 23.17
CA ALA A 96 1.92 -8.18 24.16
C ALA A 96 2.58 -9.41 23.50
N LEU A 97 1.90 -10.05 22.55
CA LEU A 97 2.46 -11.14 21.75
C LEU A 97 3.71 -10.70 20.98
N ARG A 98 3.65 -9.51 20.35
CA ARG A 98 4.77 -8.95 19.58
C ARG A 98 5.99 -8.76 20.48
N LEU A 99 5.82 -8.14 21.64
CA LEU A 99 6.91 -7.94 22.61
C LEU A 99 7.46 -9.26 23.14
N ALA A 100 6.61 -10.23 23.45
CA ALA A 100 7.04 -11.56 23.89
C ALA A 100 7.85 -12.32 22.81
N THR A 101 7.54 -12.12 21.53
CA THR A 101 8.31 -12.70 20.42
C THR A 101 9.66 -12.01 20.24
N LEU A 102 9.70 -10.67 20.32
CA LEU A 102 10.94 -9.89 20.27
C LEU A 102 11.88 -10.28 21.42
N ALA A 103 11.34 -10.49 22.63
CA ALA A 103 12.11 -10.91 23.79
C ALA A 103 12.74 -12.32 23.64
N ARG A 104 12.08 -13.22 22.89
CA ARG A 104 12.60 -14.56 22.56
C ARG A 104 13.67 -14.53 21.45
N ALA A 105 13.99 -13.35 20.90
CA ALA A 105 14.80 -13.17 19.68
C ALA A 105 14.23 -13.92 18.45
N ASP A 106 12.96 -14.34 18.51
CA ASP A 106 12.22 -14.88 17.37
C ASP A 106 11.79 -13.71 16.47
N VAL A 107 12.73 -13.17 15.70
CA VAL A 107 12.48 -12.05 14.78
C VAL A 107 11.77 -12.58 13.52
N ARG A 108 10.48 -12.94 13.65
CA ARG A 108 9.65 -13.42 12.53
C ARG A 108 8.28 -12.73 12.41
N PHE A 109 7.82 -12.06 13.47
CA PHE A 109 6.54 -11.35 13.48
C PHE A 109 6.55 -10.17 12.50
N GLY A 110 5.57 -10.12 11.59
CA GLY A 110 5.49 -9.08 10.55
C GLY A 110 5.99 -9.51 9.16
N LEU A 111 6.56 -10.71 9.02
CA LEU A 111 6.57 -11.40 7.72
C LEU A 111 5.13 -11.77 7.34
N PRO A 112 4.79 -11.82 6.04
CA PRO A 112 3.42 -12.11 5.60
C PRO A 112 2.84 -13.44 6.12
N ASN A 113 3.68 -14.33 6.67
CA ASN A 113 3.34 -15.71 7.00
C ASN A 113 3.04 -15.95 8.48
N PHE A 114 3.40 -15.03 9.39
CA PHE A 114 3.24 -15.19 10.84
C PHE A 114 2.32 -14.10 11.40
N ARG A 115 1.07 -14.45 11.71
CA ARG A 115 0.06 -13.50 12.20
C ARG A 115 -0.92 -14.16 13.15
N VAL A 116 -1.47 -13.35 14.07
CA VAL A 116 -2.61 -13.71 14.91
C VAL A 116 -3.78 -12.79 14.55
N GLU A 117 -4.89 -13.40 14.17
CA GLU A 117 -6.13 -12.70 13.85
C GLU A 117 -7.21 -13.00 14.89
N TYR A 118 -7.98 -11.98 15.23
CA TYR A 118 -9.09 -12.08 16.17
C TYR A 118 -10.39 -11.85 15.41
N LEU A 119 -11.23 -12.87 15.36
CA LEU A 119 -12.48 -12.89 14.61
C LEU A 119 -13.62 -12.92 15.63
N LEU A 120 -14.33 -11.80 15.74
CA LEU A 120 -15.52 -11.68 16.59
C LEU A 120 -16.64 -12.52 15.97
N GLN A 121 -17.10 -13.57 16.66
CA GLN A 121 -18.18 -14.43 16.18
C GLN A 121 -19.53 -14.00 16.77
N ALA A 122 -19.61 -13.94 18.09
CA ALA A 122 -20.79 -13.58 18.85
C ALA A 122 -20.37 -12.83 20.13
N PRO A 123 -21.28 -12.10 20.80
CA PRO A 123 -20.99 -11.52 22.12
C PRO A 123 -20.49 -12.60 23.09
N GLY A 124 -19.33 -12.37 23.71
CA GLY A 124 -18.67 -13.32 24.61
C GLY A 124 -17.88 -14.44 23.93
N GLN A 125 -17.79 -14.46 22.59
CA GLN A 125 -17.07 -15.49 21.83
C GLN A 125 -16.16 -14.88 20.75
N VAL A 126 -14.87 -15.21 20.83
CA VAL A 126 -13.85 -14.71 19.90
C VAL A 126 -13.02 -15.87 19.39
N LEU A 127 -12.95 -16.03 18.09
CA LEU A 127 -12.08 -17.00 17.45
C LEU A 127 -10.71 -16.38 17.22
N VAL A 128 -9.67 -16.99 17.77
CA VAL A 128 -8.27 -16.57 17.61
C VAL A 128 -7.60 -17.48 16.60
N ARG A 129 -7.25 -16.93 15.45
CA ARG A 129 -6.62 -17.66 14.35
C ARG A 129 -5.13 -17.39 14.30
N GLY A 130 -4.34 -18.42 14.58
CA GLY A 130 -2.89 -18.43 14.40
C GLY A 130 -2.52 -18.86 12.98
N ILE A 131 -1.63 -18.10 12.34
CA ILE A 131 -1.16 -18.35 10.98
C ILE A 131 0.36 -18.49 11.04
N ALA A 132 0.88 -19.61 10.55
CA ALA A 132 2.33 -19.88 10.46
C ALA A 132 2.65 -20.82 9.29
N ASP A 133 3.94 -21.02 9.03
CA ASP A 133 4.45 -21.98 8.03
C ASP A 133 4.52 -23.43 8.55
N ASN A 134 4.30 -23.64 9.85
CA ASN A 134 4.29 -24.94 10.52
C ASN A 134 3.03 -25.11 11.39
N ALA A 135 2.49 -26.33 11.44
CA ALA A 135 1.28 -26.68 12.19
C ALA A 135 1.41 -26.38 13.69
N ALA A 136 2.51 -26.82 14.32
CA ALA A 136 2.74 -26.61 15.75
C ALA A 136 2.89 -25.13 16.10
N GLU A 137 3.46 -24.35 15.18
CA GLU A 137 3.64 -22.92 15.39
C GLU A 137 2.34 -22.14 15.19
N ALA A 138 1.52 -22.52 14.20
CA ALA A 138 0.18 -21.95 14.04
C ALA A 138 -0.68 -22.21 15.28
N GLN A 139 -0.62 -23.43 15.83
CA GLN A 139 -1.29 -23.80 17.08
C GLN A 139 -0.80 -22.94 18.25
N ARG A 140 0.52 -22.88 18.47
CA ARG A 140 1.13 -22.04 19.52
C ARG A 140 0.71 -20.58 19.41
N LEU A 141 0.69 -20.01 18.21
CA LEU A 141 0.28 -18.62 18.00
C LEU A 141 -1.20 -18.39 18.30
N ALA A 142 -2.07 -19.31 17.91
CA ALA A 142 -3.50 -19.24 18.24
C ALA A 142 -3.71 -19.33 19.76
N ASP A 143 -3.01 -20.26 20.41
CA ASP A 143 -3.07 -20.54 21.82
C ASP A 143 -2.53 -19.39 22.67
N ASP A 144 -1.32 -18.90 22.37
CA ASP A 144 -0.71 -17.75 23.04
C ASP A 144 -1.62 -16.52 22.87
N GLY A 145 -2.16 -16.30 21.67
CA GLY A 145 -3.05 -15.16 21.42
C GLY A 145 -4.39 -15.25 22.15
N ALA A 146 -4.97 -16.44 22.25
CA ALA A 146 -6.16 -16.65 23.06
C ALA A 146 -5.89 -16.42 24.54
N ALA A 147 -4.74 -16.88 25.05
CA ALA A 147 -4.34 -16.66 26.44
C ALA A 147 -4.11 -15.18 26.76
N GLU A 148 -3.44 -14.44 25.87
CA GLU A 148 -3.24 -13.00 26.04
C GLU A 148 -4.54 -12.22 25.94
N LEU A 149 -5.46 -12.58 25.03
CA LEU A 149 -6.77 -11.93 24.97
C LEU A 149 -7.58 -12.16 26.25
N VAL A 150 -7.60 -13.39 26.79
CA VAL A 150 -8.23 -13.67 28.09
C VAL A 150 -7.62 -12.80 29.19
N ARG A 151 -6.30 -12.63 29.19
CA ARG A 151 -5.60 -11.76 30.15
C ARG A 151 -6.08 -10.31 30.03
N GLN A 152 -6.20 -9.78 28.81
CA GLN A 152 -6.63 -8.39 28.59
C GLN A 152 -8.12 -8.17 28.93
N ILE A 153 -8.99 -9.13 28.65
CA ILE A 153 -10.41 -9.07 29.03
C ILE A 153 -10.55 -9.01 30.56
N ARG A 154 -9.82 -9.87 31.28
CA ARG A 154 -9.79 -9.85 32.75
C ARG A 154 -9.19 -8.59 33.33
N ALA A 155 -8.09 -8.11 32.73
CA ALA A 155 -7.50 -6.83 33.10
C ALA A 155 -8.53 -5.70 32.94
N ALA A 156 -9.34 -5.72 31.88
CA ALA A 156 -10.40 -4.74 31.68
C ALA A 156 -11.45 -4.74 32.80
N GLY A 157 -11.91 -5.92 33.23
CA GLY A 157 -12.82 -6.04 34.37
C GLY A 157 -12.18 -5.59 35.70
N GLY A 158 -10.92 -5.96 35.92
CA GLY A 158 -10.19 -5.63 37.15
C GLY A 158 -9.86 -4.14 37.31
N ARG A 159 -9.74 -3.38 36.22
CA ARG A 159 -9.46 -1.94 36.26
C ARG A 159 -10.51 -1.16 37.04
N GLU A 160 -11.79 -1.52 36.89
CA GLU A 160 -12.89 -0.84 37.58
C GLU A 160 -12.91 -1.18 39.07
N ILE A 161 -12.68 -2.44 39.42
CA ILE A 161 -12.56 -2.89 40.81
C ILE A 161 -11.40 -2.16 41.48
N LEU A 162 -10.23 -2.14 40.83
CA LEU A 162 -9.05 -1.43 41.32
C LEU A 162 -9.30 0.08 41.49
N ARG A 163 -10.02 0.70 40.54
CA ARG A 163 -10.41 2.11 40.63
C ARG A 163 -11.28 2.38 41.86
N ASN A 164 -12.25 1.52 42.15
CA ASN A 164 -13.11 1.66 43.33
C ASN A 164 -12.34 1.43 44.64
N MET A 165 -11.39 0.49 44.67
CA MET A 165 -10.50 0.29 45.82
C MET A 165 -9.60 1.51 46.08
N LEU A 166 -9.05 2.11 45.02
CA LEU A 166 -8.27 3.35 45.11
C LEU A 166 -9.14 4.53 45.54
N GLY A 167 -10.38 4.62 45.06
CA GLY A 167 -11.37 5.63 45.46
C GLY A 167 -11.71 5.55 46.95
N TRP A 168 -11.84 4.33 47.49
CA TRP A 168 -12.00 4.10 48.93
C TRP A 168 -10.78 4.59 49.72
N GLN A 169 -9.57 4.24 49.28
CA GLN A 169 -8.34 4.71 49.94
C GLN A 169 -8.17 6.23 49.88
N LEU A 170 -8.57 6.86 48.77
CA LEU A 170 -8.58 8.31 48.64
C LEU A 170 -9.59 8.96 49.59
N TRP A 171 -10.80 8.41 49.69
CA TRP A 171 -11.82 8.89 50.63
C TRP A 171 -11.34 8.80 52.09
N GLN A 172 -10.70 7.70 52.48
CA GLN A 172 -10.09 7.57 53.81
C GLN A 172 -9.00 8.63 54.05
N ALA A 173 -8.14 8.88 53.05
CA ALA A 173 -7.11 9.92 53.11
C ALA A 173 -7.69 11.32 53.40
N LEU A 174 -8.75 11.67 52.67
CA LEU A 174 -9.38 12.99 52.75
C LEU A 174 -10.06 13.21 54.11
N ASN A 175 -10.49 12.14 54.80
CA ASN A 175 -11.05 12.18 56.14
C ASN A 175 -10.02 12.03 57.27
N GLY A 176 -8.72 12.00 56.95
CA GLY A 176 -7.64 11.86 57.93
C GLY A 176 -7.47 10.43 58.47
N GLU A 177 -8.07 9.44 57.82
CA GLU A 177 -7.93 8.03 58.20
C GLU A 177 -6.70 7.37 57.55
N THR A 178 -5.98 6.58 58.35
CA THR A 178 -4.87 5.75 57.89
C THR A 178 -5.32 4.30 57.70
N PRO A 179 -4.71 3.55 56.74
CA PRO A 179 -4.93 2.11 56.64
C PRO A 179 -4.57 1.40 57.95
N ALA A 180 -5.31 0.34 58.29
CA ALA A 180 -4.98 -0.51 59.42
C ALA A 180 -3.55 -1.07 59.28
N THR A 181 -2.85 -1.24 60.40
CA THR A 181 -1.46 -1.76 60.42
C THR A 181 -1.33 -3.13 59.76
N ASP A 182 -2.39 -3.93 59.84
CA ASP A 182 -2.40 -5.31 59.38
C ASP A 182 -2.84 -5.44 57.90
N ASP A 183 -3.38 -4.36 57.31
CA ASP A 183 -3.82 -4.32 55.91
C ASP A 183 -2.69 -3.81 55.00
N ARG A 184 -1.74 -4.72 54.73
CA ARG A 184 -0.58 -4.44 53.89
C ARG A 184 -0.96 -4.03 52.46
N PHE A 185 -2.07 -4.55 51.92
CA PHE A 185 -2.50 -4.18 50.57
C PHE A 185 -3.03 -2.75 50.51
N ALA A 186 -3.77 -2.31 51.52
CA ALA A 186 -4.24 -0.92 51.60
C ALA A 186 -3.07 0.08 51.65
N TRP A 187 -1.96 -0.27 52.33
CA TRP A 187 -0.72 0.52 52.28
C TRP A 187 -0.10 0.60 50.89
N LEU A 188 -0.09 -0.51 50.14
CA LEU A 188 0.39 -0.54 48.75
C LEU A 188 -0.49 0.31 47.82
N LEU A 189 -1.82 0.24 47.97
CA LEU A 189 -2.75 1.11 47.25
C LEU A 189 -2.53 2.59 47.57
N ARG A 190 -2.22 2.92 48.83
CA ARG A 190 -1.89 4.29 49.24
C ARG A 190 -0.60 4.78 48.60
N ASP A 191 0.40 3.92 48.47
CA ASP A 191 1.65 4.25 47.79
C ASP A 191 1.44 4.45 46.28
N ILE A 192 0.59 3.63 45.65
CA ILE A 192 0.16 3.80 44.25
C ILE A 192 -0.53 5.16 44.04
N LEU A 193 -1.42 5.57 44.95
CA LEU A 193 -2.06 6.89 44.91
C LEU A 193 -1.04 8.03 45.03
N ARG A 194 -0.14 7.95 46.02
CA ARG A 194 0.87 8.98 46.30
C ARG A 194 1.83 9.18 45.13
N LEU A 195 2.22 8.09 44.46
CA LEU A 195 3.15 8.12 43.33
C LEU A 195 2.46 8.32 41.99
N GLU A 196 1.12 8.46 41.97
CA GLU A 196 0.30 8.51 40.76
C GLU A 196 0.63 7.36 39.79
N ALA A 197 0.89 6.17 40.34
CA ALA A 197 1.39 5.04 39.57
C ALA A 197 0.32 4.40 38.68
N LEU A 198 -0.96 4.79 38.79
CA LEU A 198 -2.04 4.25 37.97
C LEU A 198 -2.63 5.32 37.05
N PRO A 199 -2.10 5.51 35.83
CA PRO A 199 -2.69 6.42 34.87
C PRO A 199 -4.03 5.83 34.40
N LEU A 200 -5.12 6.48 34.81
CA LEU A 200 -6.49 6.08 34.48
C LEU A 200 -7.10 7.03 33.46
N SER A 201 -7.94 6.49 32.57
CA SER A 201 -8.70 7.27 31.59
C SER A 201 -9.81 8.12 32.22
N ARG A 202 -10.19 7.81 33.46
CA ARG A 202 -11.13 8.56 34.28
C ARG A 202 -10.46 8.91 35.62
N PRO A 203 -10.71 10.09 36.17
CA PRO A 203 -10.17 10.45 37.49
C PRO A 203 -10.66 9.45 38.55
N ILE A 204 -9.82 9.27 39.58
CA ILE A 204 -10.21 8.50 40.76
C ILE A 204 -11.13 9.40 41.58
N GLU A 205 -12.39 8.99 41.70
CA GLU A 205 -13.36 9.69 42.53
C GLU A 205 -13.36 9.08 43.94
N PRO A 206 -13.43 9.90 45.00
CA PRO A 206 -13.53 9.38 46.36
C PRO A 206 -14.82 8.59 46.51
N PHE A 207 -14.69 7.34 46.96
CA PHE A 207 -15.78 6.38 47.01
C PHE A 207 -16.00 5.93 48.44
N SER A 208 -17.18 6.18 49.01
CA SER A 208 -17.44 6.00 50.44
C SER A 208 -17.86 4.59 50.85
N THR A 209 -18.01 3.65 49.90
CA THR A 209 -18.29 2.25 50.24
C THR A 209 -17.00 1.47 50.40
N PRO A 210 -16.80 0.73 51.50
CA PRO A 210 -15.61 -0.09 51.71
C PRO A 210 -15.44 -1.11 50.59
N ARG A 211 -14.23 -1.20 50.04
CA ARG A 211 -13.83 -2.27 49.12
C ARG A 211 -12.47 -2.80 49.54
N ARG A 212 -12.46 -3.84 50.39
CA ARG A 212 -11.24 -4.48 50.85
C ARG A 212 -10.91 -5.69 50.00
N LEU A 213 -9.67 -6.14 50.05
CA LEU A 213 -9.24 -7.33 49.33
C LEU A 213 -9.97 -8.59 49.83
N SER A 214 -10.33 -8.64 51.12
CA SER A 214 -11.12 -9.73 51.72
C SER A 214 -12.52 -9.88 51.14
N ASP A 215 -13.06 -8.82 50.54
CA ASP A 215 -14.44 -8.78 50.04
C ASP A 215 -14.52 -9.26 48.59
N LEU A 216 -13.37 -9.54 47.96
CA LEU A 216 -13.27 -9.95 46.57
C LEU A 216 -13.26 -11.48 46.46
N SER A 217 -13.98 -11.98 45.45
CA SER A 217 -13.85 -13.37 45.01
C SER A 217 -12.46 -13.66 44.44
N SER A 218 -12.06 -14.93 44.40
CA SER A 218 -10.77 -15.36 43.82
C SER A 218 -10.60 -14.91 42.36
N GLU A 219 -11.70 -14.84 41.60
CA GLU A 219 -11.68 -14.33 40.23
C GLU A 219 -11.48 -12.81 40.17
N GLU A 220 -12.12 -12.04 41.06
CA GLU A 220 -11.91 -10.58 41.13
C GLU A 220 -10.47 -10.25 41.58
N ILE A 221 -9.91 -11.02 42.51
CA ILE A 221 -8.50 -10.93 42.90
C ILE A 221 -7.60 -11.18 41.68
N SER A 222 -7.90 -12.19 40.87
CA SER A 222 -7.19 -12.46 39.62
C SER A 222 -7.31 -11.30 38.63
N ASP A 223 -8.52 -10.77 38.43
CA ASP A 223 -8.80 -9.65 37.53
C ASP A 223 -8.04 -8.38 37.93
N VAL A 224 -8.07 -8.01 39.23
CA VAL A 224 -7.30 -6.88 39.77
C VAL A 224 -5.81 -7.07 39.56
N THR A 225 -5.32 -8.29 39.73
CA THR A 225 -3.90 -8.63 39.46
C THR A 225 -3.57 -8.45 37.98
N ARG A 226 -4.43 -8.88 37.06
CA ARG A 226 -4.24 -8.66 35.61
C ARG A 226 -4.27 -7.16 35.25
N ALA A 227 -5.11 -6.38 35.93
CA ALA A 227 -5.15 -4.93 35.75
C ALA A 227 -3.86 -4.26 36.20
N LEU A 228 -3.27 -4.69 37.33
CA LEU A 228 -1.98 -4.22 37.81
C LEU A 228 -0.83 -4.63 36.86
N GLU A 229 -0.80 -5.86 36.38
CA GLU A 229 0.18 -6.33 35.39
C GLU A 229 0.13 -5.53 34.09
N SER A 230 -1.08 -5.26 33.58
CA SER A 230 -1.27 -4.38 32.41
C SER A 230 -0.64 -3.00 32.63
N ARG A 231 -0.69 -2.45 33.84
CA ARG A 231 -0.04 -1.16 34.16
C ARG A 231 1.46 -1.28 34.35
N TYR A 232 1.94 -2.40 34.92
CA TYR A 232 3.36 -2.70 35.03
C TYR A 232 4.04 -2.70 33.65
N ASP A 233 3.41 -3.37 32.67
CA ASP A 233 3.94 -3.43 31.30
C ASP A 233 4.02 -2.05 30.64
N LEU A 234 3.00 -1.20 30.86
CA LEU A 234 3.00 0.19 30.36
C LEU A 234 4.16 1.01 30.93
N TRP A 235 4.42 0.92 32.23
CA TRP A 235 5.56 1.64 32.83
C TRP A 235 6.90 1.10 32.37
N ARG A 236 7.02 -0.22 32.24
CA ARG A 236 8.23 -0.86 31.71
C ARG A 236 8.53 -0.37 30.30
N PHE A 237 7.51 -0.28 29.44
CA PHE A 237 7.65 0.31 28.11
C PHE A 237 8.09 1.78 28.18
N ALA A 238 7.42 2.60 28.98
CA ALA A 238 7.74 4.01 29.14
C ALA A 238 9.17 4.26 29.68
N ILE A 239 9.69 3.37 30.52
CA ILE A 239 11.08 3.37 31.00
C ILE A 239 12.04 3.01 29.86
N ASN A 240 11.73 1.96 29.09
CA ASN A 240 12.57 1.53 27.97
C ASN A 240 12.67 2.61 26.88
N THR A 241 11.56 3.27 26.53
CA THR A 241 11.57 4.39 25.58
C THR A 241 12.46 5.53 26.07
N ARG A 242 12.34 5.92 27.35
CA ARG A 242 13.19 6.97 27.95
C ARG A 242 14.65 6.56 28.01
N ASN A 243 14.95 5.30 28.32
CA ASN A 243 16.31 4.77 28.28
C ASN A 243 16.92 4.89 26.88
N ALA A 244 16.17 4.56 25.82
CA ALA A 244 16.64 4.74 24.45
C ALA A 244 16.90 6.22 24.11
N THR A 245 16.03 7.14 24.55
CA THR A 245 16.25 8.59 24.39
C THR A 245 17.48 9.06 25.15
N LEU A 246 17.67 8.64 26.40
CA LEU A 246 18.84 8.95 27.22
C LEU A 246 20.13 8.40 26.59
N ASP A 247 20.09 7.17 26.07
CA ASP A 247 21.24 6.56 25.40
C ASP A 247 21.63 7.33 24.12
N ALA A 248 20.65 7.89 23.40
CA ALA A 248 20.89 8.75 22.23
C ALA A 248 21.45 10.14 22.62
N LEU A 249 20.98 10.72 23.72
CA LEU A 249 21.43 12.04 24.19
C LEU A 249 22.82 12.00 24.85
N CYS A 250 23.14 10.90 25.53
CA CYS A 250 24.32 10.77 26.38
C CYS A 250 25.38 9.79 25.86
N ALA A 251 25.16 9.21 24.67
CA ALA A 251 26.05 8.22 24.04
C ALA A 251 26.40 7.03 24.96
N SER A 252 25.45 6.59 25.80
CA SER A 252 25.63 5.46 26.73
C SER A 252 25.31 4.09 26.14
N THR A 253 25.07 4.01 24.82
CA THR A 253 24.82 2.75 24.10
C THR A 253 26.01 1.81 24.22
N GLY A 254 25.79 0.57 24.69
CA GLY A 254 26.83 -0.48 24.78
C GLY A 254 27.55 -0.59 26.12
N LEU A 255 27.19 0.23 27.11
CA LEU A 255 27.66 0.07 28.49
C LEU A 255 26.88 -1.04 29.19
N ASN A 256 27.51 -2.20 29.40
CA ASN A 256 26.88 -3.37 30.02
C ASN A 256 26.83 -3.30 31.56
N ASP A 257 27.73 -2.51 32.18
CA ASP A 257 27.73 -2.32 33.63
C ASP A 257 26.71 -1.23 34.03
N THR A 258 25.78 -1.60 34.92
CA THR A 258 24.68 -0.73 35.34
C THR A 258 25.18 0.47 36.14
N ALA A 259 26.17 0.27 37.02
CA ALA A 259 26.73 1.35 37.84
C ALA A 259 27.46 2.39 36.98
N THR A 260 28.29 1.92 36.04
CA THR A 260 28.99 2.76 35.08
C THR A 260 28.01 3.53 34.19
N ARG A 261 26.97 2.85 33.67
CA ARG A 261 25.94 3.50 32.85
C ARG A 261 25.21 4.61 33.61
N GLU A 262 24.80 4.37 34.85
CA GLU A 262 24.13 5.38 35.68
C GLU A 262 25.04 6.58 35.99
N ALA A 263 26.35 6.36 36.21
CA ALA A 263 27.30 7.45 36.41
C ALA A 263 27.41 8.35 35.16
N VAL A 264 27.44 7.77 33.96
CA VAL A 264 27.47 8.50 32.67
C VAL A 264 26.18 9.27 32.45
N LEU A 265 25.02 8.69 32.76
CA LEU A 265 23.74 9.38 32.61
C LEU A 265 23.64 10.59 33.56
N ARG A 266 24.12 10.46 34.80
CA ARG A 266 24.15 11.56 35.78
C ARG A 266 25.11 12.67 35.38
N SER A 267 26.29 12.34 34.85
CA SER A 267 27.26 13.35 34.40
C SER A 267 26.75 14.09 33.15
N CYS A 268 26.10 13.38 32.21
CA CYS A 268 25.42 13.97 31.06
C CYS A 268 24.25 14.88 31.47
N ALA A 269 23.42 14.44 32.42
CA ALA A 269 22.32 15.25 32.96
C ALA A 269 22.80 16.53 33.65
N ALA A 270 24.01 16.55 34.22
CA ALA A 270 24.57 17.76 34.82
C ALA A 270 24.87 18.87 33.80
N THR A 271 25.11 18.52 32.53
CA THR A 271 25.48 19.47 31.47
C THR A 271 24.39 19.68 30.43
N ASN A 272 23.43 18.75 30.30
CA ASN A 272 22.34 18.80 29.34
C ASN A 272 20.96 18.85 30.03
N PRO A 273 20.21 19.97 29.93
CA PRO A 273 18.93 20.12 30.62
C PRO A 273 17.83 19.17 30.09
N THR A 274 17.87 18.77 28.82
CA THR A 274 16.89 17.80 28.29
C THR A 274 17.16 16.40 28.83
N ALA A 275 18.44 16.00 28.91
CA ALA A 275 18.84 14.75 29.56
C ALA A 275 18.48 14.73 31.05
N ALA A 276 18.63 15.86 31.76
CA ALA A 276 18.22 15.98 33.15
C ALA A 276 16.71 15.77 33.37
N ALA A 277 15.88 16.38 32.52
CA ALA A 277 14.43 16.21 32.57
C ALA A 277 14.01 14.76 32.28
N GLU A 278 14.60 14.14 31.26
CA GLU A 278 14.33 12.73 30.90
C GLU A 278 14.79 11.75 31.99
N LEU A 279 15.95 11.98 32.60
CA LEU A 279 16.48 11.15 33.69
C LEU A 279 15.56 11.23 34.92
N ALA A 280 15.15 12.44 35.32
CA ALA A 280 14.22 12.62 36.43
C ALA A 280 12.85 11.99 36.15
N ALA A 281 12.36 12.06 34.91
CA ALA A 281 11.11 11.42 34.51
C ALA A 281 11.23 9.88 34.52
N ARG A 282 12.34 9.33 34.03
CA ARG A 282 12.63 7.89 34.11
C ARG A 282 12.65 7.41 35.56
N ASP A 283 13.31 8.14 36.46
CA ASP A 283 13.42 7.75 37.87
C ASP A 283 12.06 7.76 38.58
N ARG A 284 11.19 8.73 38.26
CA ARG A 284 9.79 8.71 38.71
C ARG A 284 9.05 7.47 38.21
N ASN A 285 9.19 7.12 36.93
CA ASN A 285 8.57 5.92 36.38
C ASN A 285 9.10 4.64 37.03
N ILE A 286 10.39 4.58 37.39
CA ILE A 286 10.96 3.43 38.11
C ILE A 286 10.33 3.30 39.48
N ALA A 287 10.10 4.40 40.20
CA ALA A 287 9.39 4.38 41.49
C ALA A 287 7.94 3.89 41.32
N GLN A 288 7.23 4.36 40.29
CA GLN A 288 5.87 3.92 39.95
C GLN A 288 5.82 2.44 39.56
N LEU A 289 6.78 1.95 38.78
CA LEU A 289 6.89 0.54 38.42
C LEU A 289 7.08 -0.33 39.67
N ARG A 290 7.96 0.08 40.59
CA ARG A 290 8.25 -0.64 41.84
C ARG A 290 7.05 -0.72 42.78
N SER A 291 6.24 0.33 42.87
CA SER A 291 5.03 0.30 43.71
C SER A 291 3.98 -0.66 43.17
N ILE A 292 3.79 -0.70 41.85
CA ILE A 292 2.92 -1.69 41.18
C ILE A 292 3.48 -3.11 41.34
N GLU A 293 4.80 -3.28 41.16
CA GLU A 293 5.46 -4.57 41.32
C GLU A 293 5.27 -5.13 42.74
N ALA A 294 5.37 -4.28 43.77
CA ALA A 294 5.10 -4.67 45.14
C ALA A 294 3.64 -5.12 45.34
N ALA A 295 2.67 -4.42 44.74
CA ALA A 295 1.26 -4.81 44.75
C ALA A 295 1.02 -6.15 44.02
N ILE A 296 1.60 -6.35 42.84
CA ILE A 296 1.50 -7.62 42.10
C ILE A 296 2.10 -8.77 42.92
N ASN A 297 3.28 -8.58 43.49
CA ASN A 297 3.94 -9.61 44.31
C ASN A 297 3.10 -10.00 45.53
N TYR A 298 2.48 -9.02 46.19
CA TYR A 298 1.54 -9.28 47.28
C TYR A 298 0.34 -10.11 46.80
N MET A 299 -0.29 -9.70 45.70
CA MET A 299 -1.46 -10.40 45.14
C MET A 299 -1.14 -11.86 44.77
N ILE A 300 0.03 -12.12 44.18
CA ILE A 300 0.43 -13.47 43.76
C ILE A 300 0.80 -14.34 44.97
N ARG A 301 1.59 -13.81 45.91
CA ARG A 301 2.16 -14.61 47.02
C ARG A 301 1.22 -14.76 48.20
N GLU A 302 0.49 -13.71 48.55
CA GLU A 302 -0.32 -13.64 49.77
C GLU A 302 -1.82 -13.81 49.46
N ALA A 303 -2.30 -13.23 48.35
CA ALA A 303 -3.72 -13.32 47.95
C ALA A 303 -4.04 -14.51 47.01
N GLY A 304 -3.04 -15.31 46.62
CA GLY A 304 -3.23 -16.50 45.79
C GLY A 304 -3.69 -16.23 44.35
N ALA A 305 -3.39 -15.05 43.80
CA ALA A 305 -3.84 -14.59 42.49
C ALA A 305 -3.17 -15.32 41.30
N ARG A 306 -3.40 -16.63 41.17
CA ARG A 306 -2.91 -17.42 40.03
C ARG A 306 -3.74 -17.15 38.78
N PHE A 307 -3.09 -17.15 37.62
CA PHE A 307 -3.74 -17.01 36.32
C PHE A 307 -3.52 -18.28 35.51
N ASN A 308 -4.63 -18.88 35.09
CA ASN A 308 -4.64 -19.99 34.15
C ASN A 308 -5.73 -19.74 33.11
N ALA A 309 -5.33 -19.53 31.86
CA ALA A 309 -6.27 -19.28 30.78
C ALA A 309 -7.07 -20.54 30.38
N ASP A 310 -6.56 -21.74 30.67
CA ASP A 310 -7.18 -23.03 30.32
C ASP A 310 -8.24 -23.46 31.32
N GLN A 311 -8.27 -22.86 32.51
CA GLN A 311 -9.25 -23.19 33.53
C GLN A 311 -10.59 -22.50 33.24
N VAL A 312 -11.66 -23.29 33.11
CA VAL A 312 -13.03 -22.78 32.91
C VAL A 312 -13.41 -21.84 34.05
N SER A 313 -13.79 -20.62 33.69
CA SER A 313 -14.01 -19.47 34.60
C SER A 313 -14.75 -18.36 33.84
N ALA A 314 -14.93 -17.17 34.44
CA ALA A 314 -15.65 -16.07 33.78
C ALA A 314 -15.04 -15.61 32.42
N ALA A 315 -13.76 -15.87 32.17
CA ALA A 315 -13.11 -15.70 30.88
C ALA A 315 -12.01 -16.75 30.71
N PHE A 316 -12.10 -17.61 29.69
CA PHE A 316 -11.18 -18.73 29.47
C PHE A 316 -10.96 -18.99 27.97
N ARG A 317 -9.89 -19.70 27.65
CA ARG A 317 -9.62 -20.17 26.28
C ARG A 317 -9.94 -21.65 26.14
N ILE A 318 -10.29 -22.04 24.92
CA ILE A 318 -10.33 -23.41 24.44
C ILE A 318 -9.13 -23.55 23.49
N PRO A 319 -8.15 -24.42 23.83
CA PRO A 319 -6.92 -24.54 23.05
C PRO A 319 -7.19 -25.06 21.64
N ALA A 320 -6.39 -24.62 20.68
CA ALA A 320 -6.50 -25.03 19.30
C ALA A 320 -6.05 -26.49 19.13
N PRO A 321 -6.74 -27.31 18.31
CA PRO A 321 -6.21 -28.59 17.88
C PRO A 321 -5.03 -28.39 16.91
N LEU A 322 -4.10 -29.35 16.86
CA LEU A 322 -3.00 -29.33 15.90
C LEU A 322 -3.57 -29.49 14.46
N PRO A 323 -3.30 -28.54 13.54
CA PRO A 323 -3.86 -28.62 12.20
C PRO A 323 -3.24 -29.77 11.40
N ALA A 324 -4.10 -30.61 10.83
CA ALA A 324 -3.68 -31.85 10.14
C ALA A 324 -3.13 -31.60 8.73
N ASN A 325 -3.64 -30.59 8.02
CA ASN A 325 -3.26 -30.29 6.65
C ASN A 325 -2.98 -28.79 6.48
N PRO A 326 -1.99 -28.41 5.65
CA PRO A 326 -1.82 -27.02 5.24
C PRO A 326 -2.96 -26.58 4.32
N GLU A 327 -3.11 -25.26 4.18
CA GLU A 327 -4.08 -24.68 3.25
C GLU A 327 -3.82 -25.15 1.81
N PRO A 328 -4.87 -25.62 1.08
CA PRO A 328 -4.71 -26.06 -0.30
C PRO A 328 -4.21 -24.92 -1.20
N ARG A 329 -3.05 -25.11 -1.82
CA ARG A 329 -2.40 -24.09 -2.68
C ARG A 329 -3.00 -23.97 -4.08
N TYR A 330 -3.89 -24.87 -4.48
CA TYR A 330 -4.60 -24.90 -5.78
C TYR A 330 -3.68 -24.55 -6.98
N GLU A 331 -2.43 -25.04 -6.98
CA GLU A 331 -1.43 -24.61 -7.96
C GLU A 331 -1.75 -25.07 -9.37
N LEU A 332 -2.07 -26.36 -9.51
CA LEU A 332 -2.47 -26.98 -10.77
C LEU A 332 -3.67 -26.27 -11.43
N PRO A 333 -4.81 -26.04 -10.74
CA PRO A 333 -5.93 -25.33 -11.35
C PRO A 333 -5.61 -23.86 -11.65
N LEU A 334 -4.76 -23.18 -10.87
CA LEU A 334 -4.34 -21.81 -11.17
C LEU A 334 -3.45 -21.74 -12.42
N ILE A 335 -2.53 -22.69 -12.59
CA ILE A 335 -1.68 -22.79 -13.80
C ILE A 335 -2.53 -23.17 -15.01
N ALA A 336 -3.49 -24.09 -14.85
CA ALA A 336 -4.45 -24.44 -15.90
C ALA A 336 -5.31 -23.25 -16.33
N LEU A 337 -5.78 -22.44 -15.38
CA LEU A 337 -6.52 -21.22 -15.66
C LEU A 337 -5.65 -20.20 -16.42
N ALA A 338 -4.38 -20.04 -16.06
CA ALA A 338 -3.45 -19.17 -16.77
C ALA A 338 -3.21 -19.64 -18.21
N MET A 339 -3.04 -20.95 -18.42
CA MET A 339 -2.91 -21.53 -19.77
C MET A 339 -4.18 -21.32 -20.59
N LEU A 340 -5.37 -21.54 -20.00
CA LEU A 340 -6.65 -21.33 -20.66
C LEU A 340 -6.86 -19.86 -21.04
N PHE A 341 -6.46 -18.93 -20.17
CA PHE A 341 -6.50 -17.52 -20.49
C PHE A 341 -5.58 -17.17 -21.66
N GLY A 342 -4.35 -17.71 -21.66
CA GLY A 342 -3.40 -17.53 -22.76
C GLY A 342 -3.89 -18.11 -24.09
N THR A 343 -4.55 -19.28 -24.08
CA THR A 343 -5.11 -19.88 -25.30
C THR A 343 -6.29 -19.08 -25.85
N VAL A 344 -7.23 -18.67 -25.00
CA VAL A 344 -8.38 -17.83 -25.41
C VAL A 344 -7.91 -16.52 -26.01
N LEU A 345 -6.92 -15.87 -25.38
CA LEU A 345 -6.36 -14.61 -25.88
C LEU A 345 -5.61 -14.78 -27.20
N GLY A 346 -4.82 -15.85 -27.33
CA GLY A 346 -4.12 -16.15 -28.58
C GLY A 346 -5.07 -16.48 -29.74
N LEU A 347 -6.12 -17.28 -29.49
CA LEU A 347 -7.16 -17.58 -30.47
C LEU A 347 -7.96 -16.34 -30.88
N GLY A 348 -8.28 -15.46 -29.91
CA GLY A 348 -8.90 -14.17 -30.18
C GLY A 348 -8.05 -13.29 -31.10
N GLY A 349 -6.74 -13.20 -30.82
CA GLY A 349 -5.80 -12.47 -31.68
C GLY A 349 -5.71 -13.04 -33.10
N ILE A 350 -5.73 -14.37 -33.25
CA ILE A 350 -5.74 -15.05 -34.55
C ILE A 350 -7.04 -14.77 -35.31
N ALA A 351 -8.19 -14.82 -34.64
CA ALA A 351 -9.48 -14.50 -35.25
C ALA A 351 -9.51 -13.04 -35.75
N LEU A 352 -8.93 -12.14 -34.96
CA LEU A 352 -8.80 -10.73 -35.31
C LEU A 352 -7.90 -10.52 -36.53
N ASP A 353 -6.72 -11.15 -36.56
CA ASP A 353 -5.78 -11.07 -37.68
C ASP A 353 -6.37 -11.64 -38.98
N ARG A 354 -7.08 -12.78 -38.92
CA ARG A 354 -7.79 -13.34 -40.08
C ARG A 354 -8.85 -12.38 -40.63
N SER A 355 -9.47 -11.57 -39.78
CA SER A 355 -10.49 -10.59 -40.19
C SER A 355 -9.92 -9.28 -40.73
N ALA A 356 -8.76 -8.84 -40.23
CA ALA A 356 -8.23 -7.49 -40.45
C ALA A 356 -6.96 -7.42 -41.33
N GLY A 357 -6.20 -8.52 -41.47
CA GLY A 357 -4.96 -8.55 -42.25
C GLY A 357 -3.90 -7.59 -41.70
N VAL A 358 -3.36 -7.86 -40.51
CA VAL A 358 -2.52 -6.92 -39.76
C VAL A 358 -1.17 -6.67 -40.45
N LEU A 359 -0.51 -7.71 -40.98
CA LEU A 359 0.82 -7.59 -41.60
C LEU A 359 0.85 -6.67 -42.83
N PRO A 360 -0.06 -6.84 -43.83
CA PRO A 360 -0.14 -5.93 -44.97
C PRO A 360 -0.38 -4.48 -44.55
N LYS A 361 -1.17 -4.26 -43.50
CA LYS A 361 -1.49 -2.90 -43.03
C LYS A 361 -0.33 -2.23 -42.31
N LEU A 362 0.43 -2.99 -41.52
CA LEU A 362 1.68 -2.48 -40.91
C LEU A 362 2.70 -2.11 -42.00
N GLN A 363 2.78 -2.89 -43.08
CA GLN A 363 3.62 -2.56 -44.23
C GLN A 363 3.14 -1.28 -44.93
N GLU A 364 1.82 -1.11 -45.13
CA GLU A 364 1.23 0.11 -45.67
C GLU A 364 1.54 1.32 -44.78
N LEU A 365 1.27 1.24 -43.47
CA LEU A 365 1.58 2.32 -42.52
C LEU A 365 3.07 2.69 -42.52
N TRP A 366 3.96 1.71 -42.64
CA TRP A 366 5.40 1.94 -42.74
C TRP A 366 5.80 2.69 -44.01
N GLN A 367 5.10 2.46 -45.14
CA GLN A 367 5.29 3.23 -46.38
C GLN A 367 4.87 4.70 -46.20
N TYR A 368 3.84 4.97 -45.38
CA TYR A 368 3.36 6.33 -45.07
C TYR A 368 4.07 7.02 -43.89
N ARG A 369 5.21 6.49 -43.40
CA ARG A 369 5.96 7.08 -42.27
C ARG A 369 6.38 8.54 -42.48
N GLU A 370 6.66 8.95 -43.72
CA GLU A 370 7.03 10.33 -44.03
C GLU A 370 5.84 11.28 -43.90
N LEU A 371 4.65 10.83 -44.32
CA LEU A 371 3.40 11.57 -44.11
C LEU A 371 3.10 11.71 -42.61
N ILE A 372 3.21 10.63 -41.84
CA ILE A 372 3.01 10.65 -40.38
C ILE A 372 3.96 11.67 -39.73
N ARG A 373 5.26 11.60 -40.05
CA ARG A 373 6.26 12.54 -39.52
C ARG A 373 5.93 13.99 -39.88
N ASN A 374 5.56 14.26 -41.13
CA ASN A 374 5.24 15.61 -41.59
C ASN A 374 3.98 16.16 -40.91
N LEU A 375 2.94 15.33 -40.73
CA LEU A 375 1.71 15.73 -40.04
C LEU A 375 1.95 15.98 -38.55
N ILE A 376 2.76 15.15 -37.89
CA ILE A 376 3.15 15.37 -36.47
C ILE A 376 3.90 16.70 -36.32
N LEU A 377 4.89 16.97 -37.18
CA LEU A 377 5.65 18.22 -37.13
C LEU A 377 4.78 19.43 -37.46
N ARG A 378 3.81 19.28 -38.38
CA ARG A 378 2.83 20.32 -38.69
C ARG A 378 1.96 20.64 -37.48
N ASP A 379 1.43 19.62 -36.81
CA ASP A 379 0.57 19.78 -35.62
C ASP A 379 1.33 20.49 -34.49
N LEU A 380 2.58 20.08 -34.25
CA LEU A 380 3.46 20.72 -33.26
C LEU A 380 3.73 22.19 -33.61
N ARG A 381 4.10 22.49 -34.86
CA ARG A 381 4.32 23.87 -35.31
C ARG A 381 3.06 24.72 -35.21
N ALA A 382 1.90 24.17 -35.56
CA ALA A 382 0.62 24.88 -35.49
C ALA A 382 0.29 25.32 -34.06
N ARG A 383 0.55 24.47 -33.05
CA ARG A 383 0.34 24.79 -31.63
C ARG A 383 1.20 25.96 -31.13
N TYR A 384 2.39 26.14 -31.70
CA TYR A 384 3.34 27.17 -31.25
C TYR A 384 3.43 28.38 -32.19
N LYS A 385 2.73 28.36 -33.33
CA LYS A 385 2.79 29.44 -34.33
C LYS A 385 2.10 30.70 -33.79
N GLY A 386 2.83 31.80 -33.68
CA GLY A 386 2.29 33.10 -33.26
C GLY A 386 2.23 33.33 -31.75
N SER A 387 2.79 32.43 -30.93
CA SER A 387 2.89 32.61 -29.48
C SER A 387 4.21 33.28 -29.08
N THR A 388 4.16 34.32 -28.25
CA THR A 388 5.34 35.10 -27.79
C THR A 388 6.30 34.29 -26.92
N LEU A 389 5.77 33.39 -26.08
CA LEU A 389 6.57 32.44 -25.27
C LEU A 389 6.79 31.10 -25.99
N GLY A 390 6.07 30.84 -27.09
CA GLY A 390 6.22 29.62 -27.90
C GLY A 390 6.14 28.34 -27.06
N TYR A 391 7.21 27.56 -27.11
CA TYR A 391 7.36 26.28 -26.42
C TYR A 391 7.26 26.37 -24.88
N LEU A 392 7.63 27.50 -24.27
CA LEU A 392 7.59 27.65 -22.80
C LEU A 392 6.17 27.48 -22.23
N TRP A 393 5.13 27.74 -23.01
CA TRP A 393 3.75 27.59 -22.55
C TRP A 393 3.37 26.16 -22.17
N THR A 394 3.88 25.15 -22.88
CA THR A 394 3.58 23.75 -22.53
C THR A 394 4.28 23.31 -21.26
N GLN A 395 5.34 24.02 -20.84
CA GLN A 395 6.04 23.77 -19.58
C GLN A 395 5.41 24.52 -18.42
N ILE A 396 4.92 25.74 -18.64
CA ILE A 396 4.33 26.58 -17.60
C ILE A 396 3.05 25.95 -17.03
N ALA A 397 2.18 25.36 -17.86
CA ALA A 397 0.90 24.82 -17.38
C ALA A 397 1.07 23.65 -16.38
N PRO A 398 1.86 22.59 -16.65
CA PRO A 398 2.12 21.53 -15.67
C PRO A 398 2.81 22.05 -14.40
N LEU A 399 3.71 23.04 -14.52
CA LEU A 399 4.40 23.61 -13.35
C LEU A 399 3.48 24.44 -12.47
N GLY A 400 2.61 25.26 -13.08
CA GLY A 400 1.60 26.01 -12.35
C GLY A 400 0.65 25.07 -11.61
N MET A 401 0.21 24.00 -12.26
CA MET A 401 -0.66 22.99 -11.64
C MET A 401 0.05 22.21 -10.53
N MET A 402 1.32 21.83 -10.73
CA MET A 402 2.17 21.26 -9.68
C MET A 402 2.29 22.22 -8.50
N MET A 403 2.54 23.51 -8.74
CA MET A 403 2.70 24.51 -7.68
C MET A 403 1.41 24.64 -6.86
N VAL A 404 0.25 24.66 -7.52
CA VAL A 404 -1.06 24.64 -6.85
C VAL A 404 -1.19 23.39 -5.96
N TYR A 405 -0.88 22.20 -6.49
CA TYR A 405 -0.97 20.96 -5.71
C TYR A 405 0.00 20.93 -4.53
N VAL A 406 1.25 21.37 -4.72
CA VAL A 406 2.23 21.47 -3.64
C VAL A 406 1.72 22.42 -2.56
N ILE A 407 1.19 23.59 -2.93
CA ILE A 407 0.66 24.56 -1.95
C ILE A 407 -0.51 23.94 -1.18
N VAL A 408 -1.48 23.34 -1.87
CA VAL A 408 -2.66 22.75 -1.23
C VAL A 408 -2.29 21.59 -0.31
N PHE A 409 -1.50 20.63 -0.77
CA PHE A 409 -1.19 19.41 -0.01
C PHE A 409 0.05 19.49 0.89
N SER A 410 0.76 20.62 0.89
CA SER A 410 1.83 20.88 1.87
C SER A 410 1.37 21.84 2.97
N PHE A 411 0.51 22.82 2.65
CA PHE A 411 0.05 23.82 3.64
C PHE A 411 -1.36 23.58 4.16
N LEU A 412 -2.31 23.13 3.34
CA LEU A 412 -3.72 22.96 3.76
C LEU A 412 -4.03 21.54 4.24
N LEU A 413 -3.40 20.52 3.64
CA LEU A 413 -3.60 19.10 3.96
C LEU A 413 -2.24 18.37 4.02
N PRO A 414 -1.51 18.41 5.15
CA PRO A 414 -0.18 17.82 5.24
C PRO A 414 -0.21 16.30 5.04
N ASN A 415 0.20 15.84 3.86
CA ASN A 415 0.10 14.42 3.48
C ASN A 415 1.25 13.55 4.02
N GLY A 416 2.19 14.11 4.78
CA GLY A 416 3.30 13.37 5.41
C GLY A 416 4.27 12.68 4.45
N LEU A 417 4.23 12.98 3.15
CA LEU A 417 5.08 12.36 2.11
C LEU A 417 6.39 13.13 1.86
N ALA A 418 7.50 12.41 1.77
CA ALA A 418 8.79 12.99 1.41
C ALA A 418 8.83 13.47 -0.06
N MET A 419 9.48 14.61 -0.34
CA MET A 419 9.69 15.14 -1.71
C MET A 419 8.40 15.19 -2.57
N PHE A 420 7.31 15.69 -1.99
CA PHE A 420 6.00 15.76 -2.63
C PHE A 420 5.97 16.45 -4.03
N PRO A 421 6.72 17.53 -4.32
CA PRO A 421 6.76 18.10 -5.67
C PRO A 421 7.22 17.10 -6.75
N VAL A 422 8.21 16.26 -6.41
CA VAL A 422 8.70 15.22 -7.32
C VAL A 422 7.64 14.15 -7.53
N PHE A 423 6.98 13.73 -6.45
CA PHE A 423 5.90 12.76 -6.50
C PHE A 423 4.76 13.20 -7.45
N ILE A 424 4.40 14.49 -7.41
CA ILE A 424 3.34 15.05 -8.24
C ILE A 424 3.76 15.18 -9.69
N ILE A 425 4.92 15.78 -10.00
CA ILE A 425 5.31 16.02 -11.40
C ILE A 425 5.49 14.71 -12.20
N VAL A 426 6.00 13.67 -11.54
CA VAL A 426 6.19 12.34 -12.15
C VAL A 426 4.85 11.65 -12.45
N GLY A 427 3.81 11.91 -11.66
CA GLY A 427 2.46 11.42 -11.97
C GLY A 427 1.71 12.29 -12.98
N LEU A 428 1.88 13.62 -12.88
CA LEU A 428 1.09 14.59 -13.63
C LEU A 428 1.46 14.65 -15.11
N LEU A 429 2.76 14.54 -15.46
CA LEU A 429 3.18 14.61 -16.87
C LEU A 429 2.69 13.42 -17.71
N PRO A 430 2.83 12.15 -17.28
CA PRO A 430 2.24 11.02 -18.01
C PRO A 430 0.71 11.08 -18.07
N TRP A 431 0.07 11.63 -17.04
CA TRP A 431 -1.37 11.88 -17.06
C TRP A 431 -1.75 12.93 -18.13
N ASN A 432 -1.04 14.06 -18.19
CA ASN A 432 -1.29 15.09 -19.19
C ASN A 432 -1.08 14.56 -20.61
N TYR A 433 -0.06 13.74 -20.83
CA TYR A 433 0.13 13.02 -22.10
C TYR A 433 -1.09 12.16 -22.46
N THR A 434 -1.63 11.42 -21.49
CA THR A 434 -2.83 10.58 -21.67
C THR A 434 -4.05 11.43 -22.04
N ALA A 435 -4.31 12.49 -21.29
CA ALA A 435 -5.43 13.39 -21.53
C ALA A 435 -5.33 14.04 -22.91
N GLU A 436 -4.15 14.57 -23.26
CA GLU A 436 -3.91 15.21 -24.56
C GLU A 436 -4.08 14.22 -25.72
N ALA A 437 -3.49 13.01 -25.61
CA ALA A 437 -3.57 11.98 -26.64
C ALA A 437 -5.00 11.50 -26.89
N ILE A 438 -5.80 11.33 -25.83
CA ILE A 438 -7.19 10.87 -25.95
C ILE A 438 -8.08 11.98 -26.50
N LEU A 439 -7.98 13.21 -25.99
CA LEU A 439 -8.82 14.33 -26.45
C LEU A 439 -8.54 14.66 -27.92
N ASN A 440 -7.26 14.76 -28.30
CA ASN A 440 -6.87 15.01 -29.69
C ASN A 440 -7.15 13.79 -30.58
N GLY A 441 -6.92 12.58 -30.08
CA GLY A 441 -7.21 11.34 -30.81
C GLY A 441 -8.69 11.19 -31.16
N THR A 442 -9.57 11.53 -30.21
CA THR A 442 -11.03 11.49 -30.40
C THR A 442 -11.50 12.46 -31.50
N ARG A 443 -10.92 13.66 -31.57
CA ARG A 443 -11.29 14.69 -32.57
C ARG A 443 -10.52 14.56 -33.90
N SER A 444 -9.45 13.78 -33.93
CA SER A 444 -8.45 13.76 -35.01
C SER A 444 -9.04 13.58 -36.43
N ILE A 445 -10.09 12.76 -36.56
CA ILE A 445 -10.74 12.48 -37.85
C ILE A 445 -11.63 13.64 -38.29
N ILE A 446 -12.40 14.21 -37.35
CA ILE A 446 -13.32 15.32 -37.58
C ILE A 446 -12.53 16.57 -37.98
N ASP A 447 -11.47 16.89 -37.23
CA ASP A 447 -10.65 18.08 -37.47
C ASP A 447 -9.89 18.01 -38.81
N ASN A 448 -9.63 16.80 -39.32
CA ASN A 448 -8.96 16.58 -40.60
C ASN A 448 -9.93 16.10 -41.70
N ALA A 449 -11.24 16.31 -41.55
CA ALA A 449 -12.25 15.84 -42.50
C ALA A 449 -12.00 16.30 -43.95
N ALA A 450 -11.52 17.54 -44.13
CA ALA A 450 -11.18 18.07 -45.45
C ALA A 450 -10.06 17.28 -46.15
N LEU A 451 -9.10 16.73 -45.39
CA LEU A 451 -8.04 15.89 -45.93
C LEU A 451 -8.58 14.50 -46.30
N VAL A 452 -9.43 13.93 -45.43
CA VAL A 452 -10.09 12.62 -45.64
C VAL A 452 -10.95 12.60 -46.91
N LYS A 453 -11.66 13.70 -47.21
CA LYS A 453 -12.53 13.81 -48.39
C LYS A 453 -11.78 14.05 -49.71
N LYS A 454 -10.56 14.60 -49.66
CA LYS A 454 -9.85 15.08 -50.86
C LYS A 454 -8.73 14.17 -51.35
N VAL A 455 -8.11 13.40 -50.46
CA VAL A 455 -6.93 12.58 -50.79
C VAL A 455 -7.08 11.20 -50.17
N TYR A 456 -6.76 10.15 -50.94
CA TYR A 456 -6.72 8.79 -50.40
C TYR A 456 -5.44 8.57 -49.59
N PHE A 457 -5.60 8.16 -48.33
CA PHE A 457 -4.52 7.66 -47.46
C PHE A 457 -5.14 6.78 -46.35
N PRO A 458 -4.33 5.94 -45.68
CA PRO A 458 -4.82 5.12 -44.57
C PRO A 458 -5.33 6.00 -43.43
N ARG A 459 -6.64 5.95 -43.14
CA ARG A 459 -7.31 6.85 -42.19
C ARG A 459 -6.78 6.71 -40.75
N GLU A 460 -6.20 5.56 -40.42
CA GLU A 460 -5.52 5.26 -39.15
C GLU A 460 -4.35 6.22 -38.83
N VAL A 461 -3.79 6.85 -39.87
CA VAL A 461 -2.72 7.85 -39.72
C VAL A 461 -3.17 9.03 -38.87
N LEU A 462 -4.45 9.43 -38.90
CA LEU A 462 -4.89 10.63 -38.16
C LEU A 462 -4.86 10.42 -36.63
N PRO A 463 -5.45 9.36 -36.06
CA PRO A 463 -5.28 9.08 -34.63
C PRO A 463 -3.82 8.83 -34.23
N LEU A 464 -3.03 8.17 -35.10
CA LEU A 464 -1.60 7.94 -34.84
C LEU A 464 -0.81 9.26 -34.76
N VAL A 465 -1.11 10.22 -35.64
CA VAL A 465 -0.51 11.56 -35.62
C VAL A 465 -0.87 12.29 -34.33
N ALA A 466 -2.12 12.19 -33.87
CA ALA A 466 -2.56 12.84 -32.62
C ALA A 466 -1.86 12.27 -31.38
N VAL A 467 -1.72 10.93 -31.30
CA VAL A 467 -0.97 10.29 -30.20
C VAL A 467 0.52 10.60 -30.31
N GLY A 468 1.07 10.63 -31.52
CA GLY A 468 2.48 10.96 -31.80
C GLY A 468 2.85 12.41 -31.48
N SER A 469 1.97 13.38 -31.79
CA SER A 469 2.18 14.79 -31.43
C SER A 469 2.15 14.99 -29.92
N SER A 470 1.22 14.32 -29.23
CA SER A 470 1.13 14.32 -27.76
C SER A 470 2.36 13.64 -27.13
N LEU A 471 2.88 12.55 -27.73
CA LEU A 471 4.09 11.88 -27.26
C LEU A 471 5.33 12.78 -27.39
N LEU A 472 5.46 13.51 -28.51
CA LEU A 472 6.53 14.49 -28.65
C LEU A 472 6.42 15.60 -27.62
N ASN A 473 5.20 16.08 -27.32
CA ASN A 473 5.00 17.09 -26.27
C ASN A 473 5.41 16.57 -24.88
N PHE A 474 5.11 15.30 -24.59
CA PHE A 474 5.57 14.63 -23.37
C PHE A 474 7.10 14.51 -23.33
N ILE A 475 7.74 14.06 -24.42
CA ILE A 475 9.21 13.95 -24.53
C ILE A 475 9.86 15.32 -24.30
N LEU A 476 9.31 16.37 -24.89
CA LEU A 476 9.80 17.72 -24.70
C LEU A 476 9.66 18.18 -23.24
N SER A 477 8.66 17.68 -22.50
CA SER A 477 8.46 18.00 -21.08
C SER A 477 9.39 17.24 -20.12
N LEU A 478 10.09 16.18 -20.58
CA LEU A 478 10.99 15.38 -19.73
C LEU A 478 12.18 16.18 -19.16
N PRO A 479 12.90 17.02 -19.92
CA PRO A 479 13.94 17.90 -19.37
C PRO A 479 13.45 18.78 -18.22
N MET A 480 12.24 19.32 -18.29
CA MET A 480 11.67 20.13 -17.21
C MET A 480 11.39 19.29 -15.97
N MET A 481 10.84 18.08 -16.15
CA MET A 481 10.66 17.11 -15.07
C MET A 481 11.99 16.81 -14.36
N LEU A 482 13.04 16.51 -15.14
CA LEU A 482 14.38 16.24 -14.61
C LEU A 482 14.95 17.45 -13.87
N LEU A 483 14.75 18.67 -14.39
CA LEU A 483 15.17 19.89 -13.72
C LEU A 483 14.51 20.04 -12.34
N VAL A 484 13.18 19.84 -12.26
CA VAL A 484 12.44 19.89 -10.99
C VAL A 484 12.95 18.83 -10.00
N ILE A 485 13.21 17.61 -10.48
CA ILE A 485 13.77 16.52 -9.66
C ILE A 485 15.13 16.93 -9.08
N ILE A 486 16.02 17.44 -9.94
CA ILE A 486 17.37 17.87 -9.55
C ILE A 486 17.30 18.99 -8.51
N VAL A 487 16.49 20.02 -8.75
CA VAL A 487 16.37 21.17 -7.83
C VAL A 487 15.83 20.71 -6.47
N VAL A 488 14.78 19.88 -6.44
CA VAL A 488 14.19 19.42 -5.18
C VAL A 488 15.13 18.48 -4.44
N GLN A 489 15.80 17.55 -5.12
CA GLN A 489 16.75 16.63 -4.46
C GLN A 489 17.99 17.37 -3.94
N LEU A 490 18.54 18.33 -4.69
CA LEU A 490 19.69 19.12 -4.22
C LEU A 490 19.34 19.99 -3.01
N THR A 491 18.17 20.61 -3.00
CA THR A 491 17.71 21.47 -1.89
C THR A 491 17.33 20.70 -0.63
N THR A 492 16.83 19.46 -0.77
CA THR A 492 16.37 18.65 0.37
C THR A 492 17.40 17.64 0.88
N LEU A 493 18.14 16.96 -0.02
CA LEU A 493 19.13 15.93 0.34
C LEU A 493 20.59 16.39 0.24
N GLY A 494 20.88 17.50 -0.46
CA GLY A 494 22.25 17.91 -0.77
C GLY A 494 22.99 16.98 -1.75
N ARG A 495 22.32 15.94 -2.28
CA ARG A 495 22.87 14.95 -3.21
C ARG A 495 21.81 14.49 -4.21
N LEU A 496 22.27 14.06 -5.39
CA LEU A 496 21.41 13.47 -6.41
C LEU A 496 21.20 11.98 -6.15
N ASN A 497 19.94 11.54 -6.08
CA ASN A 497 19.55 10.14 -5.92
C ASN A 497 18.88 9.63 -7.22
N LEU A 498 19.55 9.82 -8.36
CA LEU A 498 19.11 9.29 -9.65
C LEU A 498 19.62 7.86 -9.80
N SER A 499 18.69 6.92 -9.88
CA SER A 499 19.00 5.50 -10.11
C SER A 499 19.11 5.18 -11.60
N TRP A 500 19.83 4.11 -11.93
CA TRP A 500 19.94 3.57 -13.29
C TRP A 500 18.59 3.09 -13.85
N THR A 501 17.57 2.96 -13.01
CA THR A 501 16.19 2.57 -13.37
C THR A 501 15.55 3.47 -14.41
N ILE A 502 16.03 4.71 -14.61
CA ILE A 502 15.62 5.61 -15.70
C ILE A 502 15.76 4.97 -17.09
N VAL A 503 16.64 3.98 -17.27
CA VAL A 503 16.78 3.23 -18.52
C VAL A 503 15.48 2.53 -18.95
N TYR A 504 14.56 2.24 -18.01
CA TYR A 504 13.24 1.67 -18.30
C TYR A 504 12.21 2.69 -18.79
N LEU A 505 12.50 3.99 -18.71
CA LEU A 505 11.57 5.05 -19.12
C LEU A 505 11.07 4.89 -20.58
N PRO A 506 11.91 4.61 -21.58
CA PRO A 506 11.45 4.38 -22.95
C PRO A 506 10.50 3.18 -23.08
N VAL A 507 10.71 2.13 -22.27
CA VAL A 507 9.84 0.94 -22.29
C VAL A 507 8.44 1.28 -21.79
N ILE A 508 8.33 2.04 -20.70
CA ILE A 508 7.05 2.49 -20.14
C ILE A 508 6.35 3.47 -21.10
N MET A 509 7.11 4.33 -21.78
CA MET A 509 6.58 5.24 -22.80
C MET A 509 5.98 4.48 -23.99
N VAL A 510 6.65 3.45 -24.49
CA VAL A 510 6.14 2.59 -25.57
C VAL A 510 4.86 1.89 -25.12
N LEU A 511 4.87 1.34 -23.90
CA LEU A 511 3.70 0.68 -23.31
C LEU A 511 2.49 1.60 -23.25
N GLN A 512 2.68 2.83 -22.76
CA GLN A 512 1.64 3.85 -22.69
C GLN A 512 1.18 4.27 -24.09
N THR A 513 2.09 4.44 -25.04
CA THR A 513 1.77 4.82 -26.42
C THR A 513 0.88 3.77 -27.09
N ILE A 514 1.21 2.48 -26.95
CA ILE A 514 0.41 1.36 -27.48
C ILE A 514 -1.03 1.42 -26.94
N PHE A 515 -1.16 1.61 -25.62
CA PHE A 515 -2.46 1.73 -24.97
C PHE A 515 -3.27 2.93 -25.50
N LEU A 516 -2.63 4.10 -25.59
CA LEU A 516 -3.27 5.33 -26.05
C LEU A 516 -3.65 5.28 -27.52
N THR A 517 -2.85 4.65 -28.37
CA THR A 517 -3.21 4.42 -29.78
C THR A 517 -4.48 3.59 -29.90
N GLY A 518 -4.63 2.54 -29.09
CA GLY A 518 -5.86 1.73 -29.07
C GLY A 518 -7.10 2.53 -28.71
N LEU A 519 -7.02 3.33 -27.64
CA LEU A 519 -8.12 4.20 -27.24
C LEU A 519 -8.40 5.30 -28.27
N ALA A 520 -7.37 5.94 -28.82
CA ALA A 520 -7.54 7.01 -29.81
C ALA A 520 -8.21 6.50 -31.09
N LEU A 521 -7.87 5.29 -31.55
CA LEU A 521 -8.55 4.64 -32.68
C LEU A 521 -10.02 4.35 -32.34
N LEU A 522 -10.29 3.75 -31.18
CA LEU A 522 -11.66 3.41 -30.77
C LEU A 522 -12.55 4.64 -30.65
N LEU A 523 -12.08 5.66 -29.91
CA LEU A 523 -12.84 6.88 -29.64
C LEU A 523 -12.94 7.77 -30.87
N GLY A 524 -11.88 7.87 -31.68
CA GLY A 524 -11.90 8.59 -32.94
C GLY A 524 -12.93 8.01 -33.91
N ALA A 525 -13.02 6.68 -34.01
CA ALA A 525 -14.06 6.03 -34.82
C ALA A 525 -15.47 6.33 -34.27
N GLY A 526 -15.67 6.27 -32.95
CA GLY A 526 -16.96 6.59 -32.32
C GLY A 526 -17.40 8.04 -32.52
N ALA A 527 -16.45 8.99 -32.46
CA ALA A 527 -16.72 10.42 -32.60
C ALA A 527 -17.24 10.83 -33.98
N VAL A 528 -16.87 10.10 -35.05
CA VAL A 528 -17.36 10.36 -36.42
C VAL A 528 -18.88 10.15 -36.50
N PHE A 529 -19.41 9.12 -35.83
CA PHE A 529 -20.85 8.80 -35.83
C PHE A 529 -21.60 9.60 -34.76
N PHE A 530 -20.96 9.81 -33.61
CA PHE A 530 -21.56 10.46 -32.46
C PHE A 530 -20.68 11.64 -32.03
N ARG A 531 -21.00 12.83 -32.53
CA ARG A 531 -20.23 14.06 -32.22
C ARG A 531 -20.18 14.36 -30.71
N ASP A 532 -21.20 13.95 -29.96
CA ASP A 532 -21.28 14.13 -28.50
C ASP A 532 -20.21 13.35 -27.72
N VAL A 533 -19.63 12.29 -28.31
CA VAL A 533 -18.51 11.54 -27.72
C VAL A 533 -17.35 12.49 -27.39
N VAL A 534 -17.14 13.51 -28.22
CA VAL A 534 -16.09 14.51 -28.01
C VAL A 534 -16.27 15.27 -26.70
N HIS A 535 -17.49 15.63 -26.34
CA HIS A 535 -17.81 16.33 -25.10
C HIS A 535 -17.80 15.37 -23.91
N LEU A 536 -18.40 14.19 -24.08
CA LEU A 536 -18.45 13.15 -23.04
C LEU A 536 -17.04 12.73 -22.59
N ILE A 537 -16.11 12.55 -23.51
CA ILE A 537 -14.73 12.16 -23.18
C ILE A 537 -14.01 13.24 -22.38
N GLY A 538 -14.30 14.53 -22.60
CA GLY A 538 -13.79 15.60 -21.73
C GLY A 538 -14.17 15.43 -20.26
N ILE A 539 -15.43 15.06 -19.99
CA ILE A 539 -15.92 14.79 -18.64
C ILE A 539 -15.27 13.52 -18.07
N VAL A 540 -15.19 12.45 -18.88
CA VAL A 540 -14.61 11.17 -18.46
C VAL A 540 -13.14 11.31 -18.08
N ILE A 541 -12.35 12.07 -18.84
CA ILE A 541 -10.94 12.34 -18.51
C ILE A 541 -10.83 13.01 -17.13
N ASN A 542 -11.67 14.01 -16.83
CA ASN A 542 -11.64 14.67 -15.52
C ASN A 542 -11.96 13.71 -14.36
N ILE A 543 -12.97 12.84 -14.52
CA ILE A 543 -13.30 11.83 -13.50
C ILE A 543 -12.17 10.81 -13.37
N TRP A 544 -11.62 10.38 -14.49
CA TRP A 544 -10.58 9.37 -14.54
C TRP A 544 -9.25 9.84 -13.94
N PHE A 545 -8.99 11.15 -13.92
CA PHE A 545 -7.86 11.74 -13.19
C PHE A 545 -7.89 11.39 -11.71
N PHE A 546 -9.05 11.52 -11.05
CA PHE A 546 -9.20 11.24 -9.62
C PHE A 546 -9.25 9.74 -9.30
N LEU A 547 -9.76 8.93 -10.22
CA LEU A 547 -9.71 7.46 -10.14
C LEU A 547 -8.31 6.88 -10.35
N THR A 548 -7.40 7.69 -10.88
CA THR A 548 -6.00 7.33 -11.09
C THR A 548 -5.17 7.95 -9.96
N PRO A 549 -4.21 7.23 -9.38
CA PRO A 549 -3.39 7.72 -8.29
C PRO A 549 -2.38 8.78 -8.76
N VAL A 550 -2.83 9.95 -9.24
CA VAL A 550 -1.93 11.00 -9.77
C VAL A 550 -1.46 11.94 -8.67
N ILE A 551 -2.33 12.27 -7.72
CA ILE A 551 -2.04 13.20 -6.62
C ILE A 551 -1.87 12.52 -5.25
N TYR A 552 -2.21 11.24 -5.16
CA TYR A 552 -2.11 10.42 -3.95
C TYR A 552 -1.38 9.09 -4.24
N PRO A 553 -0.75 8.47 -3.23
CA PRO A 553 -0.13 7.15 -3.36
C PRO A 553 -1.19 6.06 -3.20
N LEU A 554 -1.02 4.89 -3.85
CA LEU A 554 -2.01 3.80 -3.70
C LEU A 554 -2.07 3.23 -2.29
N SER A 555 -1.01 3.40 -1.48
CA SER A 555 -0.92 2.90 -0.12
C SER A 555 -1.89 3.57 0.87
N THR A 556 -2.43 4.76 0.55
CA THR A 556 -3.43 5.42 1.41
C THR A 556 -4.81 4.80 1.27
N ILE A 557 -5.10 4.16 0.14
CA ILE A 557 -6.32 3.37 -0.03
C ILE A 557 -6.03 2.03 0.63
N SER A 558 -6.69 1.75 1.77
CA SER A 558 -6.56 0.49 2.52
C SER A 558 -6.49 -0.74 1.58
N GLU A 559 -5.74 -1.79 1.95
CA GLU A 559 -5.54 -3.04 1.17
C GLU A 559 -6.83 -3.84 0.84
N GLY A 560 -8.00 -3.22 0.98
CA GLY A 560 -9.30 -3.76 0.61
C GLY A 560 -9.51 -3.89 -0.90
N LEU A 561 -10.71 -4.38 -1.22
CA LEU A 561 -11.17 -4.73 -2.56
C LEU A 561 -11.06 -3.53 -3.54
N ALA A 562 -11.29 -2.31 -3.07
CA ALA A 562 -11.24 -1.08 -3.86
C ALA A 562 -9.85 -0.77 -4.44
N ALA A 563 -8.78 -0.86 -3.64
CA ALA A 563 -7.40 -0.65 -4.11
C ALA A 563 -7.00 -1.68 -5.16
N ARG A 564 -7.44 -2.94 -4.97
CA ARG A 564 -7.22 -4.02 -5.95
C ARG A 564 -7.99 -3.76 -7.24
N ILE A 565 -9.26 -3.34 -7.18
CA ILE A 565 -10.03 -2.99 -8.38
C ILE A 565 -9.36 -1.87 -9.15
N ILE A 566 -8.97 -0.77 -8.48
CA ILE A 566 -8.33 0.36 -9.16
C ILE A 566 -7.03 -0.11 -9.83
N ARG A 567 -6.17 -0.86 -9.14
CA ARG A 567 -4.92 -1.38 -9.71
C ARG A 567 -5.12 -2.39 -10.85
N TRP A 568 -6.21 -3.14 -10.86
CA TRP A 568 -6.45 -4.21 -11.83
C TRP A 568 -7.28 -3.77 -13.03
N LEU A 569 -8.27 -2.90 -12.82
CA LEU A 569 -9.22 -2.45 -13.84
C LEU A 569 -8.74 -1.21 -14.57
N ASN A 570 -7.87 -0.39 -13.97
CA ASN A 570 -7.35 0.83 -14.56
C ASN A 570 -5.86 0.64 -14.98
N PRO A 571 -5.56 0.36 -16.27
CA PRO A 571 -4.19 0.20 -16.75
C PRO A 571 -3.34 1.47 -16.54
N LEU A 572 -3.96 2.66 -16.59
CA LEU A 572 -3.25 3.93 -16.37
C LEU A 572 -2.77 4.09 -14.93
N ALA A 573 -3.50 3.55 -13.96
CA ALA A 573 -3.04 3.54 -12.58
C ALA A 573 -1.71 2.77 -12.45
N SER A 574 -1.62 1.60 -13.09
CA SER A 574 -0.38 0.81 -13.11
C SER A 574 0.75 1.51 -13.88
N ILE A 575 0.46 2.14 -15.04
CA ILE A 575 1.47 2.86 -15.83
C ILE A 575 2.07 4.03 -15.04
N ILE A 576 1.23 4.81 -14.33
CA ILE A 576 1.68 5.92 -13.51
C ILE A 576 2.48 5.43 -12.29
N GLU A 577 2.07 4.32 -11.68
CA GLU A 577 2.90 3.65 -10.65
C GLU A 577 4.28 3.27 -11.20
N PHE A 578 4.37 2.75 -12.43
CA PHE A 578 5.67 2.41 -13.03
C PHE A 578 6.57 3.63 -13.21
N TYR A 579 6.04 4.76 -13.73
CA TYR A 579 6.81 6.00 -13.81
C TYR A 579 7.30 6.48 -12.44
N ARG A 580 6.47 6.33 -11.41
CA ARG A 580 6.85 6.65 -10.03
C ARG A 580 7.94 5.73 -9.52
N GLU A 581 7.79 4.42 -9.66
CA GLU A 581 8.77 3.46 -9.15
C GLU A 581 10.16 3.67 -9.77
N ILE A 582 10.24 3.95 -11.08
CA ILE A 582 11.54 4.13 -11.74
C ILE A 582 12.20 5.49 -11.49
N ILE A 583 11.44 6.54 -11.17
CA ILE A 583 11.97 7.91 -11.00
C ILE A 583 12.00 8.35 -9.52
N TYR A 584 10.89 8.17 -8.81
CA TYR A 584 10.70 8.59 -7.42
C TYR A 584 10.96 7.46 -6.43
N GLY A 585 10.43 6.25 -6.70
CA GLY A 585 10.46 5.11 -5.80
C GLY A 585 9.15 4.88 -5.06
N ASN A 586 9.22 4.09 -3.98
CA ASN A 586 8.06 3.87 -3.11
C ASN A 586 7.77 5.12 -2.25
N PRO A 587 6.48 5.46 -2.03
CA PRO A 587 6.10 6.58 -1.16
C PRO A 587 6.51 6.29 0.28
N VAL A 588 7.31 7.19 0.85
CA VAL A 588 7.79 7.10 2.24
C VAL A 588 7.44 8.36 3.04
N PRO A 589 7.32 8.25 4.38
CA PRO A 589 7.09 9.40 5.24
C PRO A 589 8.24 10.43 5.18
N VAL A 590 7.93 11.69 5.50
CA VAL A 590 8.94 12.76 5.67
C VAL A 590 10.04 12.30 6.65
N GLY A 591 11.30 12.45 6.25
CA GLY A 591 12.47 11.99 7.01
C GLY A 591 13.15 10.74 6.43
N PHE A 592 12.44 9.98 5.59
CA PHE A 592 13.01 8.86 4.83
C PHE A 592 13.28 9.25 3.38
N ILE A 593 14.24 8.56 2.75
CA ILE A 593 14.63 8.79 1.37
C ILE A 593 13.92 7.75 0.49
N PRO A 594 13.00 8.14 -0.41
CA PRO A 594 12.43 7.22 -1.37
C PRO A 594 13.51 6.75 -2.34
N THR A 595 13.55 5.44 -2.56
CA THR A 595 14.54 4.78 -3.42
C THR A 595 13.86 4.28 -4.69
N PRO A 596 14.33 4.70 -5.88
CA PRO A 596 13.81 4.19 -7.13
C PRO A 596 14.05 2.67 -7.26
N GLY A 597 13.06 1.97 -7.81
CA GLY A 597 13.05 0.52 -7.98
C GLY A 597 12.69 0.10 -9.40
N ILE A 598 12.72 -1.22 -9.64
CA ILE A 598 12.28 -1.80 -10.90
C ILE A 598 10.83 -2.25 -10.75
N PRO A 599 9.94 -1.89 -11.69
CA PRO A 599 8.58 -2.39 -11.66
C PRO A 599 8.51 -3.90 -11.72
N ALA A 600 7.57 -4.48 -10.98
CA ALA A 600 7.36 -5.91 -10.98
C ALA A 600 7.08 -6.40 -12.42
N LEU A 601 7.90 -7.34 -12.90
CA LEU A 601 7.79 -7.87 -14.27
C LEU A 601 6.38 -8.42 -14.57
N SER A 602 5.76 -9.05 -13.58
CA SER A 602 4.38 -9.54 -13.67
C SER A 602 3.37 -8.41 -13.91
N ALA A 603 3.54 -7.25 -13.27
CA ALA A 603 2.69 -6.08 -13.47
C ALA A 603 2.92 -5.46 -14.86
N MET A 604 4.17 -5.33 -15.30
CA MET A 604 4.50 -4.80 -16.63
C MET A 604 3.91 -5.67 -17.75
N LEU A 605 4.08 -6.99 -17.65
CA LEU A 605 3.53 -7.93 -18.63
C LEU A 605 2.00 -7.89 -18.65
N ARG A 606 1.34 -7.84 -17.49
CA ARG A 606 -0.12 -7.71 -17.39
C ARG A 606 -0.61 -6.44 -18.09
N VAL A 607 0.00 -5.29 -17.78
CA VAL A 607 -0.36 -4.01 -18.42
C VAL A 607 -0.08 -4.07 -19.92
N GLY A 608 1.02 -4.69 -20.34
CA GLY A 608 1.34 -4.92 -21.75
C GLY A 608 0.28 -5.72 -22.49
N VAL A 609 -0.20 -6.81 -21.88
CA VAL A 609 -1.30 -7.59 -22.43
C VAL A 609 -2.58 -6.73 -22.53
N THR A 610 -2.93 -5.98 -21.48
CA THR A 610 -4.12 -5.10 -21.54
C THR A 610 -4.01 -4.02 -22.61
N ALA A 611 -2.82 -3.41 -22.78
CA ALA A 611 -2.56 -2.42 -23.82
C ALA A 611 -2.71 -3.01 -25.23
N LEU A 612 -2.20 -4.23 -25.44
CA LEU A 612 -2.34 -4.93 -26.70
C LEU A 612 -3.80 -5.32 -27.00
N ILE A 613 -4.56 -5.76 -25.99
CA ILE A 613 -6.00 -6.04 -26.13
C ILE A 613 -6.75 -4.77 -26.54
N VAL A 614 -6.52 -3.65 -25.85
CA VAL A 614 -7.19 -2.37 -26.16
C VAL A 614 -6.82 -1.89 -27.56
N LEU A 615 -5.56 -2.02 -27.96
CA LEU A 615 -5.12 -1.73 -29.32
C LEU A 615 -5.82 -2.63 -30.34
N ALA A 616 -5.88 -3.94 -30.09
CA ALA A 616 -6.52 -4.90 -30.99
C ALA A 616 -8.02 -4.59 -31.18
N ILE A 617 -8.75 -4.34 -30.09
CA ILE A 617 -10.17 -4.00 -30.12
C ILE A 617 -10.38 -2.66 -30.83
N GLY A 618 -9.64 -1.61 -30.43
CA GLY A 618 -9.77 -0.28 -31.03
C GLY A 618 -9.46 -0.28 -32.51
N TYR A 619 -8.42 -1.00 -32.92
CA TYR A 619 -8.06 -1.21 -34.31
C TYR A 619 -9.15 -1.94 -35.09
N TRP A 620 -9.69 -3.04 -34.54
CA TRP A 620 -10.73 -3.82 -35.19
C TRP A 620 -12.02 -3.02 -35.40
N VAL A 621 -12.45 -2.26 -34.39
CA VAL A 621 -13.60 -1.34 -34.51
C VAL A 621 -13.32 -0.30 -35.58
N PHE A 622 -12.17 0.37 -35.50
CA PHE A 622 -11.78 1.41 -36.46
C PHE A 622 -11.81 0.88 -37.90
N GLN A 623 -11.27 -0.32 -38.15
CA GLN A 623 -11.23 -0.92 -39.48
C GLN A 623 -12.62 -1.12 -40.09
N ARG A 624 -13.53 -1.71 -39.33
CA ARG A 624 -14.90 -1.98 -39.79
C ARG A 624 -15.63 -0.69 -40.12
N THR A 625 -15.47 0.30 -39.25
CA THR A 625 -16.18 1.56 -39.35
C THR A 625 -15.55 2.49 -40.38
N SER A 626 -14.24 2.38 -40.60
CA SER A 626 -13.46 3.30 -41.44
C SER A 626 -14.04 3.50 -42.83
N ARG A 627 -14.67 2.49 -43.43
CA ARG A 627 -15.23 2.55 -44.80
C ARG A 627 -16.27 3.67 -44.95
N HIS A 628 -17.12 3.85 -43.94
CA HIS A 628 -18.25 4.78 -43.96
C HIS A 628 -17.88 6.22 -43.56
N PHE A 629 -16.64 6.49 -43.11
CA PHE A 629 -16.24 7.83 -42.68
C PHE A 629 -16.41 8.91 -43.76
N GLY A 630 -16.31 8.55 -45.04
CA GLY A 630 -16.49 9.53 -46.13
C GLY A 630 -17.92 10.02 -46.29
N GLU A 631 -18.91 9.22 -45.88
CA GLU A 631 -20.35 9.52 -45.97
C GLU A 631 -20.85 10.29 -44.75
N GLU A 632 -20.28 10.02 -43.57
CA GLU A 632 -20.71 10.57 -42.28
C GLU A 632 -20.02 11.90 -41.89
N LEU A 633 -18.83 12.16 -42.43
CA LEU A 633 -18.12 13.44 -42.29
C LEU A 633 -18.70 14.47 -43.25
#